data_AF-A0A2K3JQ51-F1
#
_entry.id   AF-A0A2K3JQ51-F1
#
_cell.length_a   1.000
_cell.length_b   1.000
_cell.length_c   1.000
_cell.angle_alpha   90.00
_cell.angle_beta   90.00
_cell.angle_gamma   90.00
#
_symmetry.space_group_name_H-M   'P 1'
#
loop_
_entity.id
_entity.type
_entity.pdbx_description
1 polymer ?
#
loop_
_entity_poly.entity_id
_entity_poly.type
_entity_poly.pdbx_seq_one_letter_code
_entity_poly.pdbx_strand_id
1 'polypeptide(L)'
;MQQKFQIKGGLLYFHDRLFIPPEAGLTTSLLQEFHSSPVGGHSGIQATLARLSGNFYWPGMYKDVKQFVNACSVYSHNKYSTQSPYGLLQ
;
A
#
# COMPACT_ATOMS: atom_id res chain seq x y z
N MET A 1 -20.44 -14.45 -16.45
CA MET A 1 -19.35 -13.64 -17.04
C MET A 1 -18.03 -14.29 -16.66
N GLN A 2 -17.32 -14.90 -17.62
CA GLN A 2 -16.08 -15.62 -17.34
C GLN A 2 -14.98 -14.63 -16.97
N GLN A 3 -14.56 -14.65 -15.70
CA GLN A 3 -13.37 -13.95 -15.23
C GLN A 3 -12.16 -14.64 -15.87
N LYS A 4 -11.59 -14.04 -16.93
CA LYS A 4 -10.48 -14.62 -17.69
C LYS A 4 -9.17 -14.43 -16.93
N PHE A 5 -8.75 -15.46 -16.22
CA PHE A 5 -7.38 -15.58 -15.77
C PHE A 5 -6.50 -16.09 -16.91
N GLN A 6 -5.27 -15.59 -17.01
CA GLN A 6 -4.30 -16.00 -18.02
C GLN A 6 -3.00 -16.44 -17.34
N ILE A 7 -2.43 -17.56 -17.74
CA ILE A 7 -1.12 -17.98 -17.24
C ILE A 7 -0.06 -17.58 -18.28
N LYS A 8 0.93 -16.78 -17.88
CA LYS A 8 2.06 -16.37 -18.72
C LYS A 8 3.35 -16.71 -17.97
N GLY A 9 4.19 -17.58 -18.54
CA GLY A 9 5.48 -17.94 -17.92
C GLY A 9 5.38 -18.57 -16.52
N GLY A 10 4.28 -19.28 -16.22
CA GLY A 10 4.03 -19.88 -14.90
C GLY A 10 3.39 -18.94 -13.87
N LEU A 11 3.15 -17.68 -14.23
CA LEU A 11 2.49 -16.69 -13.39
C LEU A 11 1.04 -16.46 -13.81
N LEU A 12 0.14 -16.30 -12.84
CA LEU A 12 -1.28 -16.07 -13.07
C LEU A 12 -1.56 -14.57 -13.21
N TYR A 13 -2.30 -14.17 -14.24
CA TYR A 13 -2.69 -12.80 -14.52
C TYR A 13 -4.20 -12.66 -14.57
N PHE A 14 -4.70 -11.53 -14.06
CA PHE A 14 -6.09 -11.11 -14.07
C PHE A 14 -6.19 -9.70 -14.63
N HIS A 15 -6.85 -9.53 -15.78
CA HIS A 15 -6.93 -8.24 -16.50
C HIS A 15 -5.55 -7.58 -16.69
N ASP A 16 -4.57 -8.36 -17.16
CA ASP A 16 -3.17 -7.96 -17.33
C ASP A 16 -2.42 -7.52 -16.06
N ARG A 17 -2.99 -7.80 -14.88
CA ARG A 17 -2.33 -7.62 -13.58
C ARG A 17 -1.91 -8.95 -13.01
N LEU A 18 -0.73 -9.02 -12.42
CA LEU A 18 -0.24 -10.23 -11.78
C LEU A 18 -1.13 -10.57 -10.57
N PHE A 19 -1.73 -11.75 -10.59
CA PHE A 19 -2.52 -12.26 -9.50
C PHE A 19 -1.60 -12.73 -8.38
N ILE A 20 -1.73 -12.10 -7.22
CA ILE A 20 -0.99 -12.48 -6.02
C ILE A 20 -1.93 -13.30 -5.15
N PRO A 21 -1.57 -14.55 -4.80
CA PRO A 21 -2.35 -15.30 -3.82
C PRO A 21 -2.31 -14.56 -2.47
N PRO A 22 -3.37 -14.65 -1.65
CA PRO A 22 -3.44 -13.98 -0.35
C PRO A 22 -2.47 -14.55 0.70
N GLU A 23 -1.42 -15.23 0.28
CA GLU A 23 -0.35 -15.69 1.15
C GLU A 23 0.37 -14.47 1.73
N ALA A 24 0.30 -14.35 3.06
CA ALA A 24 0.67 -13.14 3.79
C ALA A 24 2.12 -12.66 3.54
N GLY A 25 3.02 -13.55 3.12
CA GLY A 25 4.43 -13.21 2.87
C GLY A 25 4.65 -12.33 1.63
N LEU A 26 4.02 -12.67 0.51
CA LEU A 26 4.22 -11.97 -0.77
C LEU A 26 3.54 -10.59 -0.77
N THR A 27 2.29 -10.53 -0.27
CA THR A 27 1.54 -9.28 -0.20
C THR A 27 2.22 -8.27 0.73
N THR A 28 2.71 -8.71 1.90
CA THR A 28 3.46 -7.84 2.84
C THR A 28 4.76 -7.32 2.24
N SER A 29 5.51 -8.17 1.55
CA SER A 29 6.77 -7.76 0.90
C SER A 29 6.52 -6.68 -0.17
N LEU A 30 5.48 -6.87 -0.99
CA LEU A 30 5.06 -5.85 -1.96
C LEU A 30 4.59 -4.57 -1.27
N LEU A 31 3.81 -4.66 -0.20
CA LEU A 31 3.36 -3.49 0.56
C LEU A 31 4.54 -2.69 1.11
N GLN A 32 5.55 -3.36 1.67
CA GLN A 32 6.75 -2.71 2.19
C GLN A 32 7.57 -2.05 1.08
N GLU A 33 7.87 -2.75 -0.01
CA GLU A 33 8.63 -2.21 -1.15
C GLU A 33 7.96 -0.95 -1.74
N PHE A 34 6.63 -1.01 -1.95
CA PHE A 34 5.89 0.09 -2.56
C PHE A 34 5.59 1.24 -1.60
N HIS A 35 5.58 1.00 -0.29
CA HIS A 35 5.42 2.03 0.75
C HIS A 35 6.75 2.71 1.12
N SER A 36 7.85 1.96 1.20
CA SER A 36 9.17 2.43 1.63
C SER A 36 10.03 3.01 0.49
N SER A 37 9.58 2.92 -0.75
CA SER A 37 10.33 3.44 -1.89
C SER A 37 10.60 4.95 -1.78
N PRO A 38 11.87 5.40 -1.86
CA PRO A 38 12.28 6.80 -1.68
C PRO A 38 11.70 7.75 -2.74
N VAL A 39 11.21 7.22 -3.87
CA VAL A 39 10.52 7.97 -4.93
C VAL A 39 9.09 8.40 -4.52
N GLY A 40 8.61 7.99 -3.34
CA GLY A 40 7.34 8.47 -2.79
C GLY A 40 7.32 8.40 -1.28
N GLY A 41 8.18 9.19 -0.62
CA GLY A 41 8.18 9.35 0.83
C GLY A 41 6.76 9.42 1.39
N HIS A 42 6.45 8.54 2.34
CA HIS A 42 5.16 8.46 3.03
C HIS A 42 3.94 8.42 2.09
N SER A 43 4.01 7.61 1.03
CA SER A 43 2.87 7.37 0.16
C SER A 43 1.67 6.87 0.97
N GLY A 44 0.64 7.72 1.10
CA GLY A 44 -0.60 7.38 1.77
C GLY A 44 -1.35 6.25 1.05
N ILE A 45 -2.45 5.79 1.65
CA ILE A 45 -3.23 4.62 1.18
C ILE A 45 -3.50 4.66 -0.32
N GLN A 46 -3.94 5.79 -0.85
CA GLN A 46 -4.29 5.94 -2.27
C GLN A 46 -3.09 5.85 -3.21
N ALA A 47 -1.95 6.44 -2.83
CA ALA A 47 -0.74 6.40 -3.64
C ALA A 47 -0.16 4.97 -3.71
N THR A 48 -0.12 4.29 -2.57
CA THR A 48 0.32 2.89 -2.47
C THR A 48 -0.61 1.97 -3.26
N LEU A 49 -1.93 2.16 -3.13
CA LEU A 49 -2.93 1.39 -3.89
C LEU A 49 -2.81 1.62 -5.40
N ALA A 50 -2.66 2.87 -5.85
CA ALA A 50 -2.55 3.19 -7.27
C ALA A 50 -1.33 2.52 -7.90
N ARG A 51 -0.17 2.54 -7.22
CA ARG A 51 1.05 1.89 -7.69
C ARG A 51 0.93 0.37 -7.75
N LEU A 52 0.38 -0.24 -6.69
CA LEU A 52 0.18 -1.70 -6.63
C LEU A 52 -0.82 -2.16 -7.68
N SER A 53 -1.96 -1.49 -7.77
CA SER A 53 -3.04 -1.87 -8.68
C SER A 53 -2.67 -1.71 -10.16
N GLY A 54 -1.62 -0.95 -10.50
CA GLY A 54 -1.11 -0.88 -11.86
C GLY A 54 -0.51 -2.21 -12.37
N ASN A 55 0.05 -3.02 -11.48
CA ASN A 55 0.81 -4.23 -11.85
C ASN A 55 0.29 -5.50 -11.19
N PHE A 56 -0.35 -5.39 -10.03
CA PHE A 56 -0.77 -6.51 -9.20
C PHE A 56 -2.27 -6.48 -8.91
N TYR A 57 -2.80 -7.63 -8.54
CA TYR A 57 -4.16 -7.77 -8.06
C TYR A 57 -4.26 -8.92 -7.07
N TRP A 58 -4.97 -8.72 -5.97
CA TRP A 58 -5.40 -9.79 -5.08
C TRP A 58 -6.73 -9.41 -4.39
N PRO A 59 -7.55 -10.42 -4.03
CA PRO A 59 -8.76 -10.17 -3.27
C PRO A 59 -8.41 -9.56 -1.90
N GLY A 60 -9.00 -8.42 -1.57
CA GLY A 60 -8.73 -7.73 -0.31
C GLY A 60 -7.61 -6.68 -0.36
N MET A 61 -6.99 -6.44 -1.53
CA MET A 61 -5.89 -5.46 -1.70
C MET A 61 -6.11 -4.13 -0.99
N TYR A 62 -7.28 -3.50 -1.15
CA TYR A 62 -7.55 -2.23 -0.49
C TYR A 62 -7.50 -2.32 1.05
N LYS A 63 -8.05 -3.40 1.61
CA LYS A 63 -8.08 -3.63 3.06
C LYS A 63 -6.66 -3.81 3.59
N ASP A 64 -5.85 -4.60 2.90
CA ASP A 64 -4.46 -4.88 3.31
C ASP A 64 -3.60 -3.63 3.20
N VAL A 65 -3.71 -2.87 2.10
CA VAL A 65 -3.01 -1.58 1.94
C VAL A 65 -3.40 -0.62 3.05
N LYS A 66 -4.70 -0.50 3.36
CA LYS A 66 -5.18 0.36 4.44
C LYS A 66 -4.64 -0.06 5.79
N GLN A 67 -4.66 -1.36 6.11
CA GLN A 67 -4.14 -1.88 7.37
C GLN A 67 -2.63 -1.64 7.49
N PHE A 68 -1.87 -1.92 6.43
CA PHE A 68 -0.42 -1.75 6.41
C PHE A 68 0.01 -0.29 6.56
N VAL A 69 -0.62 0.63 5.80
CA VAL A 69 -0.30 2.06 5.87
C VAL A 69 -0.71 2.66 7.22
N ASN A 70 -1.84 2.22 7.79
CA ASN A 70 -2.23 2.67 9.14
C ASN A 70 -1.32 2.12 10.25
N ALA A 71 -0.77 0.92 10.07
CA ALA A 71 0.19 0.32 10.99
C ALA A 71 1.59 0.93 10.89
N CYS A 72 1.93 1.56 9.75
CA CYS A 72 3.15 2.33 9.60
C CYS A 72 3.07 3.60 10.47
N SER A 73 3.67 3.54 11.67
CA SER A 73 3.72 4.57 12.72
C SER A 73 4.16 5.97 12.28
N VAL A 74 4.60 6.15 11.02
CA VAL A 74 5.03 7.46 10.51
C VAL A 74 3.87 8.42 10.28
N TYR A 75 2.66 7.93 9.96
CA TYR A 75 1.50 8.82 9.80
C TYR A 75 0.89 9.29 11.13
N SER A 76 1.18 8.58 12.23
CA SER A 76 0.69 8.90 13.57
C SER A 76 1.45 10.06 14.22
N HIS A 77 2.72 10.27 13.86
CA HIS A 77 3.54 11.32 14.48
C HIS A 77 3.22 12.73 13.95
N ASN A 78 2.68 12.85 12.72
CA ASN A 78 2.31 14.15 12.14
C ASN A 78 0.95 14.70 12.63
N LYS A 79 0.25 13.98 13.50
CA LYS A 79 -1.02 14.45 14.10
C LYS A 79 -0.84 15.16 15.46
N TYR A 80 0.40 15.28 15.96
CA TYR A 80 0.70 15.90 17.27
C TYR A 80 1.49 17.21 17.21
N SER A 81 1.74 17.81 16.04
CA SER A 81 2.26 19.18 15.97
C SER A 81 1.12 20.21 15.85
N THR A 82 0.29 20.28 16.88
CA THR A 82 -0.45 21.50 17.24
C THR A 82 -0.21 21.87 18.69
N GLN A 83 0.97 21.54 19.23
CA GLN A 83 1.48 22.27 20.38
C GLN A 83 2.10 23.56 19.85
N SER A 84 1.26 24.56 19.64
CA SER A 84 1.72 25.95 19.76
C SER A 84 2.04 26.14 21.24
N PRO A 85 3.31 26.32 21.68
CA PRO A 85 3.51 27.01 22.93
C PRO A 85 3.10 28.46 22.63
N TYR A 86 1.86 28.80 23.00
CA TYR A 86 1.45 30.19 23.11
C TYR A 86 2.55 30.92 23.87
N GLY A 87 3.10 31.95 23.22
CA GLY A 87 4.25 32.69 23.70
C GLY A 87 4.01 33.21 25.11
N LEU A 88 4.95 32.90 26.00
CA LEU A 88 5.19 33.65 27.21
C LEU A 88 6.54 34.35 27.06
N LEU A 89 6.50 35.45 26.32
CA LEU A 89 7.49 36.52 26.43
C LEU A 89 6.71 37.72 26.97
N GLN A 90 6.73 37.88 28.29
CA GLN A 90 6.87 39.14 29.04
C GLN A 90 6.79 38.87 30.54
#